data_AF-A0A1J6IDL3-F1
#
_entry.id   AF-A0A1J6IDL3-F1
#
_cell.length_a   1.000
_cell.length_b   1.000
_cell.length_c   1.000
_cell.angle_alpha   90.00
_cell.angle_beta   90.00
_cell.angle_gamma   90.00
#
_symmetry.space_group_name_H-M   'P 1'
#
loop_
_entity.id
_entity.type
_entity.pdbx_description
1 polymer ?
#
loop_
_entity_poly.entity_id
_entity_poly.type
_entity_poly.pdbx_seq_one_letter_code
_entity_poly.pdbx_strand_id
1 'polypeptide(L)'
;MLERSDRELLGPNYEHFPKVMSVFGEVLCTRKDLATEETTKRMINLLRNLQKTLPPVILSSAWSLLLPQQEMELDSILSFEEDAIFS
;
A
#
# COMPACT_ATOMS: atom_id res chain seq x y z
N MET A 1 -11.63 -12.98 -17.82
CA MET A 1 -11.39 -13.99 -16.78
C MET A 1 -10.21 -13.51 -15.95
N LEU A 2 -10.48 -12.75 -14.89
CA LEU A 2 -9.52 -11.96 -14.11
C LEU A 2 -9.80 -12.18 -12.61
N GLU A 3 -9.79 -13.46 -12.21
CA GLU A 3 -10.14 -13.88 -10.84
C GLU A 3 -9.06 -14.79 -10.25
N ARG A 4 -7.81 -14.66 -10.73
CA ARG A 4 -6.67 -15.32 -10.08
C ARG A 4 -6.18 -14.43 -8.96
N SER A 5 -6.62 -14.83 -7.77
CA SER A 5 -6.46 -14.21 -6.45
C SER A 5 -5.24 -13.30 -6.30
N ASP A 6 -5.48 -12.09 -5.77
CA ASP A 6 -4.49 -11.11 -5.32
C ASP A 6 -3.30 -11.70 -4.54
N ARG A 7 -3.45 -12.88 -3.93
CA ARG A 7 -2.39 -13.62 -3.24
C ARG A 7 -1.31 -14.21 -4.15
N GLU A 8 -1.64 -14.65 -5.37
CA GLU A 8 -0.64 -15.19 -6.31
C GLU A 8 0.28 -14.07 -6.84
N LEU A 9 -0.25 -12.85 -6.95
CA LEU A 9 0.48 -11.64 -7.37
C LEU A 9 1.56 -11.23 -6.36
N LEU A 10 1.34 -11.55 -5.08
CA LEU A 10 2.29 -11.29 -4.00
C LEU A 10 3.35 -12.40 -3.87
N GLY A 11 3.24 -13.47 -4.65
CA GLY A 11 4.13 -14.62 -4.61
C GLY A 11 3.90 -15.53 -3.39
N PRO A 12 4.49 -16.74 -3.38
CA PRO A 12 4.47 -17.59 -2.20
C PRO A 12 5.04 -16.81 -1.01
N ASN A 13 4.37 -16.86 0.15
CA ASN A 13 4.74 -16.13 1.38
C ASN A 13 4.81 -14.59 1.27
N TYR A 14 4.16 -13.98 0.27
CA TYR A 14 4.14 -12.53 0.10
C TYR A 14 5.53 -11.92 -0.20
N GLU A 15 6.44 -12.69 -0.81
CA GLU A 15 7.80 -12.23 -1.19
C GLU A 15 7.81 -11.00 -2.10
N HIS A 16 6.77 -10.79 -2.91
CA HIS A 16 6.65 -9.62 -3.78
C HIS A 16 5.93 -8.45 -3.12
N PHE A 17 5.34 -8.64 -1.93
CA PHE A 17 4.64 -7.58 -1.22
C PHE A 17 5.52 -6.34 -0.94
N PRO A 18 6.79 -6.45 -0.50
CA PRO A 18 7.65 -5.27 -0.32
C PRO A 18 7.87 -4.51 -1.61
N LYS A 19 8.01 -5.22 -2.74
CA LYS A 19 8.16 -4.62 -4.07
C LYS A 19 6.91 -3.83 -4.45
N VAL A 20 5.73 -4.41 -4.22
CA VAL A 20 4.44 -3.76 -4.45
C VAL A 20 4.27 -2.54 -3.54
N MET A 21 4.61 -2.66 -2.26
CA MET A 21 4.53 -1.55 -1.29
C MET A 21 5.44 -0.40 -1.69
N SER A 22 6.64 -0.69 -2.20
CA SER A 22 7.59 0.31 -2.70
C SER A 22 7.07 1.04 -3.95
N VAL A 23 6.52 0.31 -4.93
CA VAL A 23 5.88 0.92 -6.11
C VAL A 23 4.67 1.78 -5.72
N PHE A 24 3.84 1.29 -4.80
CA PHE A 24 2.70 2.05 -4.29
C PHE A 24 3.16 3.30 -3.55
N GLY A 25 4.17 3.18 -2.68
CA GLY A 25 4.79 4.32 -2.03
C GLY A 25 5.31 5.34 -3.03
N GLU A 26 5.92 4.91 -4.14
CA GLU A 26 6.45 5.82 -5.16
C GLU A 26 5.33 6.57 -5.90
N VAL A 27 4.24 5.89 -6.26
CA VAL A 27 3.06 6.49 -6.89
C VAL A 27 2.32 7.43 -5.92
N LEU A 28 2.20 7.03 -4.66
CA LEU A 28 1.49 7.77 -3.62
C LEU A 28 2.29 8.98 -3.11
N CYS A 29 3.63 8.87 -3.01
CA CYS A 29 4.55 9.97 -2.68
C CYS A 29 4.68 10.97 -3.83
N THR A 30 4.71 10.48 -5.08
CA THR A 30 4.74 11.35 -6.27
C THR A 30 3.33 11.85 -6.58
N ARG A 31 2.61 12.35 -5.55
CA ARG A 31 1.23 12.82 -5.67
C ARG A 31 1.10 13.74 -6.88
N LYS A 32 0.07 13.44 -7.68
CA LYS A 32 -0.61 14.31 -8.67
C LYS A 32 -0.23 14.15 -10.15
N ASP A 33 0.87 13.47 -10.50
CA ASP A 33 1.22 13.24 -11.92
C ASP A 33 1.15 11.76 -12.36
N LEU A 34 1.32 10.80 -11.45
CA LEU A 34 1.29 9.36 -11.81
C LEU A 34 -0.09 8.71 -11.74
N ALA A 35 -0.98 9.18 -10.86
CA ALA A 35 -2.28 8.55 -10.63
C ALA A 35 -3.38 9.57 -10.30
N THR A 36 -4.60 9.29 -10.77
CA THR A 36 -5.79 10.07 -10.42
C THR A 36 -6.18 9.84 -8.96
N GLU A 37 -6.84 10.82 -8.34
CA GLU A 37 -7.24 10.77 -6.93
C GLU A 37 -8.07 9.51 -6.58
N GLU A 38 -8.94 9.07 -7.50
CA GLU A 38 -9.69 7.81 -7.35
C GLU A 38 -8.75 6.59 -7.29
N THR A 39 -7.73 6.56 -8.14
CA THR A 39 -6.74 5.47 -8.20
C THR A 39 -5.92 5.43 -6.92
N THR A 40 -5.47 6.61 -6.46
CA THR A 40 -4.78 6.81 -5.18
C THR A 40 -5.63 6.25 -4.04
N LYS A 41 -6.93 6.58 -3.99
CA LYS A 41 -7.87 6.10 -2.97
C LYS A 41 -8.04 4.58 -2.99
N ARG A 42 -8.17 3.99 -4.18
CA ARG A 42 -8.24 2.52 -4.33
C ARG A 42 -6.95 1.85 -3.85
N MET A 43 -5.79 2.41 -4.17
CA MET A 43 -4.48 1.91 -3.75
C MET A 43 -4.32 1.93 -2.23
N ILE A 44 -4.72 3.03 -1.57
CA ILE A 44 -4.69 3.17 -0.11
C ILE A 44 -5.60 2.15 0.55
N ASN A 45 -6.82 1.97 0.05
CA ASN A 45 -7.78 1.02 0.60
C ASN A 45 -7.28 -0.43 0.46
N LEU A 46 -6.62 -0.75 -0.65
CA LEU A 46 -5.93 -2.03 -0.85
C LEU A 46 -4.79 -2.23 0.16
N LEU A 47 -3.95 -1.22 0.36
CA LEU A 47 -2.86 -1.24 1.34
C LEU A 47 -3.36 -1.47 2.77
N ARG A 48 -4.46 -0.80 3.16
CA ARG A 48 -5.11 -1.04 4.46
C ARG A 48 -5.65 -2.45 4.58
N ASN A 49 -6.28 -2.97 3.53
CA ASN A 49 -6.81 -4.34 3.56
C ASN A 49 -5.68 -5.37 3.67
N LEU A 50 -4.57 -5.15 2.94
CA LEU A 50 -3.36 -5.95 3.04
C LEU A 50 -2.73 -5.85 4.43
N GLN A 51 -2.68 -4.67 5.05
CA GLN A 51 -2.22 -4.52 6.43
C GLN A 51 -3.06 -5.33 7.43
N LYS A 52 -4.37 -5.46 7.21
CA LYS A 52 -5.27 -6.25 8.08
C LYS A 52 -5.17 -7.76 7.83
N THR A 53 -4.82 -8.18 6.62
CA THR A 53 -4.74 -9.59 6.23
C THR A 53 -3.35 -10.18 6.39
N LEU A 54 -2.30 -9.35 6.35
CA LEU A 54 -0.92 -9.78 6.46
C LEU A 54 -0.47 -9.84 7.92
N PRO A 55 0.36 -10.82 8.29
CA PRO A 55 0.96 -10.86 9.60
C PRO A 55 1.99 -9.73 9.77
N PRO A 56 2.15 -9.20 11.00
CA PRO A 56 2.99 -8.03 11.27
C PRO A 56 4.45 -8.23 10.86
N VAL A 57 4.95 -9.46 10.84
CA VAL A 57 6.31 -9.80 10.38
C VAL A 57 6.57 -9.46 8.91
N ILE A 58 5.57 -9.65 8.05
CA ILE A 58 5.67 -9.35 6.61
C ILE A 58 5.56 -7.85 6.39
N LEU A 59 4.67 -7.18 7.14
CA LEU A 59 4.58 -5.73 7.13
C LEU A 59 5.89 -5.09 7.55
N SER A 60 6.43 -5.44 8.72
CA SER A 60 7.69 -4.87 9.21
C SER A 60 8.85 -5.07 8.23
N SER A 61 8.90 -6.22 7.53
CA SER A 61 9.88 -6.43 6.46
C SER A 61 9.66 -5.51 5.27
N ALA A 62 8.40 -5.30 4.86
CA ALA A 62 8.07 -4.39 3.78
C ALA A 62 8.38 -2.92 4.15
N TRP A 63 8.01 -2.49 5.36
CA TRP A 63 8.35 -1.17 5.90
C TRP A 63 9.86 -0.95 5.96
N SER A 64 10.62 -1.94 6.43
CA SER A 64 12.11 -1.87 6.46
C SER A 64 12.77 -1.79 5.07
N LEU A 65 12.05 -2.18 4.00
CA LEU A 65 12.52 -2.10 2.62
C LEU A 65 12.09 -0.80 1.92
N LEU A 66 11.22 -0.01 2.54
CA LEU A 66 10.84 1.31 2.06
C LEU A 66 11.88 2.36 2.44
N LEU A 67 11.87 3.47 1.70
CA LEU A 67 12.62 4.64 2.08
C LEU A 67 11.90 5.37 3.22
N PRO A 68 12.61 5.99 4.18
CA PRO A 68 11.99 6.71 5.29
C PRO A 68 11.05 7.84 4.84
N GLN A 69 11.28 8.44 3.67
CA GLN A 69 10.36 9.39 3.05
C GLN A 69 9.03 8.74 2.63
N GLN A 70 9.10 7.51 2.09
CA GLN A 70 7.92 6.78 1.65
C GLN A 70 7.13 6.25 2.84
N GLU A 71 7.80 5.78 3.88
CA GLU A 71 7.14 5.34 5.11
C GLU A 71 6.34 6.48 5.74
N MET A 72 6.94 7.66 5.90
CA MET A 72 6.29 8.82 6.52
C MET A 72 5.10 9.33 5.71
N GLU A 73 5.20 9.36 4.37
CA GLU A 73 4.08 9.75 3.52
C GLU A 73 2.98 8.69 3.48
N LEU A 74 3.32 7.41 3.36
CA LEU A 74 2.35 6.32 3.42
C LEU A 74 1.62 6.31 4.76
N ASP A 75 2.33 6.45 5.88
CA ASP A 75 1.75 6.55 7.22
C ASP A 75 0.80 7.73 7.33
N SER A 76 1.23 8.91 6.86
CA SER A 76 0.38 10.10 6.83
C SER A 76 -0.87 9.89 5.97
N ILE A 77 -0.75 9.29 4.79
CA ILE A 77 -1.87 9.02 3.89
C ILE A 77 -2.83 7.97 4.49
N LEU A 78 -2.28 6.91 5.07
CA LEU A 78 -3.02 5.83 5.73
C LEU A 78 -3.73 6.32 6.99
N SER A 79 -3.19 7.32 7.68
CA SER A 79 -3.83 7.96 8.84
C SER A 79 -4.86 9.02 8.41
N PHE A 80 -4.58 9.79 7.36
CA PHE A 80 -5.42 10.92 6.91
C PHE A 80 -6.81 10.49 6.38
N GLU A 81 -6.94 9.32 5.75
CA GLU A 81 -8.24 8.85 5.26
C GLU A 81 -9.19 8.30 6.34
N GLU A 82 -8.76 8.16 7.61
CA GLU A 82 -9.71 7.85 8.70
C GLU A 82 -10.62 9.05 9.01
N ASP A 83 -10.15 10.28 8.79
CA ASP A 83 -10.88 11.50 9.11
C ASP A 83 -11.97 11.84 8.07
N ALA A 84 -11.75 11.49 6.79
CA ALA A 84 -12.65 11.83 5.70
C ALA A 84 -13.94 10.98 5.61
N ILE A 85 -14.06 9.91 6.41
CA ILE A 85 -15.27 9.07 6.48
C ILE A 85 -16.27 9.63 7.52
N PHE A 86 -15.85 10.54 8.40
CA PHE A 86 -16.64 11.03 9.53
C PHE A 86 -17.08 12.51 9.46
N SER A 87 -16.90 13.20 8.33
CA SER A 87 -17.33 14.60 8.18
C SER A 87 -18.39 14.84 7.12
#